data_AF-A0A7S4MEH2-F1
#
_entry.id   AF-A0A7S4MEH2-F1
#
_cell.length_a   1.000
_cell.length_b   1.000
_cell.length_c   1.000
_cell.angle_alpha   90.00
_cell.angle_beta   90.00
_cell.angle_gamma   90.00
#
_symmetry.space_group_name_H-M   'P 1'
#
loop_
_entity.id
_entity.type
_entity.pdbx_description
1 polymer ?
#
loop_
_entity_poly.entity_id
_entity_poly.type
_entity_poly.pdbx_seq_one_letter_code
_entity_poly.pdbx_strand_id
1 'polypeptide(L)'
;RRTPAASLLSRPAPLGARTRSVPTLPAPAGADAEHYSLDQALENAEDLLRKDRIDANELGMESLVLLTNEGSSGADRATYVSQVLLADDEKFSELKKVLMCGIAGSDDEDDDEHCDIDRKHNEVMRRHAFTVLGNALGVLTRHDCDRLRAILGDRSWFGEVGSLLSYLVDELAKAETHPHDACEAARCLGAILTAAPDASRCRAKELGAPEKLMVAQGVGQCRHAMLAKESSAALVQL
;
A
#
# COMPACT_ATOMS: atom_id res chain seq x y z
N ARG A 1 -61.50 -13.70 -65.52
CA ARG A 1 -60.21 -14.40 -65.28
C ARG A 1 -59.19 -13.29 -65.00
N ARG A 2 -58.49 -13.14 -63.88
CA ARG A 2 -58.24 -13.94 -62.66
C ARG A 2 -57.93 -12.95 -61.51
N THR A 3 -58.58 -13.21 -60.37
CA THR A 3 -58.19 -13.07 -58.95
C THR A 3 -56.89 -12.36 -58.52
N PRO A 4 -56.91 -11.58 -57.42
CA PRO A 4 -55.72 -11.18 -56.66
C PRO A 4 -55.31 -12.28 -55.65
N ALA A 5 -54.01 -12.55 -55.53
CA ALA A 5 -53.46 -13.49 -54.55
C ALA A 5 -53.01 -12.73 -53.29
N ALA A 6 -53.66 -13.02 -52.17
CA ALA A 6 -53.24 -12.62 -50.84
C ALA A 6 -52.15 -13.57 -50.33
N SER A 7 -50.98 -13.05 -49.96
CA SER A 7 -49.95 -13.83 -49.25
C SER A 7 -50.03 -13.54 -47.74
N LEU A 8 -50.50 -14.55 -47.01
CA LEU A 8 -50.47 -14.65 -45.56
C LEU A 8 -49.03 -14.93 -45.11
N LEU A 9 -48.41 -13.99 -44.39
CA LEU A 9 -47.21 -14.26 -43.59
C LEU A 9 -47.60 -14.25 -42.11
N SER A 10 -47.76 -15.47 -41.59
CA SER A 10 -47.97 -15.79 -40.18
C SER A 10 -46.71 -15.44 -39.37
N ARG A 11 -46.88 -14.69 -38.27
CA ARG A 11 -45.81 -14.42 -37.30
C ARG A 11 -45.65 -15.62 -36.35
N PRO A 12 -44.43 -16.08 -36.05
CA PRO A 12 -44.21 -17.12 -35.04
C PRO A 12 -44.41 -16.57 -33.62
N ALA A 13 -44.96 -17.43 -32.75
CA ALA A 13 -45.21 -17.16 -31.33
C ALA A 13 -43.90 -17.05 -30.52
N PRO A 14 -43.87 -16.23 -29.44
CA PRO A 14 -42.69 -16.09 -28.60
C PRO A 14 -42.48 -17.33 -27.70
N LEU A 15 -41.24 -17.82 -27.67
CA LEU A 15 -40.76 -18.87 -26.79
C LEU A 15 -40.85 -18.42 -25.32
N GLY A 16 -41.50 -19.24 -24.50
CA GLY A 16 -41.71 -18.98 -23.08
C GLY A 16 -40.40 -18.83 -22.30
N ALA A 17 -40.30 -17.73 -21.56
CA ALA A 17 -39.22 -17.44 -20.63
C ALA A 17 -39.24 -18.44 -19.47
N ARG A 18 -38.28 -19.37 -19.45
CA ARG A 18 -37.98 -20.19 -18.27
C ARG A 18 -37.17 -19.35 -17.30
N THR A 19 -37.82 -18.76 -16.31
CA THR A 19 -37.16 -18.15 -15.14
C THR A 19 -36.58 -19.27 -14.27
N ARG A 20 -35.29 -19.56 -14.42
CA ARG A 20 -34.53 -20.27 -13.40
C ARG A 20 -34.31 -19.29 -12.24
N SER A 21 -35.11 -19.41 -11.20
CA SER A 21 -34.85 -18.79 -9.90
C SER A 21 -33.59 -19.42 -9.31
N VAL A 22 -32.48 -18.69 -9.37
CA VAL A 22 -31.25 -19.00 -8.63
C VAL A 22 -31.55 -18.77 -7.15
N PRO A 23 -31.19 -19.69 -6.23
CA PRO A 23 -31.29 -19.45 -4.80
C PRO A 23 -30.32 -18.33 -4.42
N THR A 24 -30.84 -17.13 -4.18
CA THR A 24 -30.07 -16.02 -3.62
C THR A 24 -29.78 -16.34 -2.16
N LEU A 25 -28.52 -16.65 -1.84
CA LEU A 25 -28.05 -16.69 -0.46
C LEU A 25 -28.29 -15.32 0.18
N PRO A 26 -28.70 -15.25 1.47
CA PRO A 26 -28.91 -13.99 2.15
C PRO A 26 -27.61 -13.20 2.18
N ALA A 27 -27.60 -12.04 1.54
CA ALA A 27 -26.48 -11.12 1.60
C ALA A 27 -26.29 -10.65 3.05
N PRO A 28 -25.06 -10.68 3.60
CA PRO A 28 -24.78 -10.02 4.87
C PRO A 28 -25.13 -8.52 4.73
N ALA A 29 -25.82 -7.95 5.70
CA ALA A 29 -26.25 -6.56 5.68
C ALA A 29 -25.28 -5.69 6.51
N GLY A 30 -24.94 -4.50 6.02
CA GLY A 30 -24.22 -3.48 6.79
C GLY A 30 -22.70 -3.47 6.56
N ALA A 31 -21.88 -3.59 7.60
CA ALA A 31 -20.42 -3.48 7.47
C ALA A 31 -19.75 -4.80 7.03
N ASP A 32 -20.32 -5.95 7.39
CA ASP A 32 -19.69 -7.26 7.16
C ASP A 32 -19.57 -7.62 5.67
N ALA A 33 -20.50 -7.14 4.83
CA ALA A 33 -20.43 -7.32 3.38
C ALA A 33 -19.33 -6.48 2.73
N GLU A 34 -19.10 -5.27 3.23
CA GLU A 34 -18.05 -4.39 2.73
C GLU A 34 -16.67 -4.91 3.13
N HIS A 35 -16.53 -5.37 4.37
CA HIS A 35 -15.29 -6.01 4.84
C HIS A 35 -14.99 -7.29 4.06
N TYR A 36 -15.99 -8.13 3.79
CA TYR A 36 -15.81 -9.31 2.93
C TYR A 36 -15.35 -8.93 1.51
N SER A 37 -15.89 -7.83 0.96
CA SER A 37 -15.44 -7.32 -0.34
C SER A 37 -14.01 -6.78 -0.32
N LEU A 38 -13.55 -6.23 0.81
CA LEU A 38 -12.18 -5.75 0.98
C LEU A 38 -11.20 -6.90 1.16
N ASP A 39 -11.57 -7.92 1.93
CA ASP A 39 -10.82 -9.17 2.05
C ASP A 39 -10.59 -9.81 0.69
N GLN A 40 -11.63 -9.91 -0.13
CA GLN A 40 -11.49 -10.45 -1.48
C GLN A 40 -10.53 -9.60 -2.35
N ALA A 41 -10.54 -8.28 -2.17
CA ALA A 41 -9.63 -7.39 -2.90
C ALA A 41 -8.18 -7.56 -2.46
N LEU A 42 -7.93 -7.77 -1.16
CA LEU A 42 -6.61 -8.07 -0.62
C LEU A 42 -6.10 -9.45 -1.08
N GLU A 43 -6.95 -10.48 -1.04
CA GLU A 43 -6.63 -11.81 -1.55
C GLU A 43 -6.25 -11.76 -3.04
N ASN A 44 -7.00 -11.00 -3.85
CA ASN A 44 -6.69 -10.81 -5.26
C ASN A 44 -5.35 -10.09 -5.48
N ALA A 45 -5.03 -9.09 -4.65
CA ALA A 45 -3.75 -8.38 -4.73
C ALA A 45 -2.58 -9.30 -4.34
N GLU A 46 -2.76 -10.12 -3.30
CA GLU A 46 -1.79 -11.13 -2.89
C GLU A 46 -1.55 -12.19 -3.96
N ASP A 47 -2.60 -12.69 -4.59
CA ASP A 47 -2.51 -13.64 -5.71
C ASP A 47 -1.81 -13.06 -6.93
N LEU A 48 -1.91 -11.74 -7.15
CA LEU A 48 -1.16 -11.03 -8.18
C LEU A 48 0.32 -10.89 -7.82
N LEU A 49 0.63 -10.57 -6.56
CA LEU A 49 2.00 -10.45 -6.05
C LEU A 49 2.76 -11.79 -5.99
N ARG A 50 2.06 -12.92 -5.92
CA ARG A 50 2.66 -14.27 -5.94
C ARG A 50 3.05 -14.78 -7.32
N LYS A 51 2.63 -14.11 -8.40
CA LYS A 51 2.92 -14.57 -9.77
C LYS A 51 4.36 -14.22 -10.15
N ASP A 52 5.01 -15.04 -10.97
CA ASP A 52 6.35 -14.75 -11.51
C ASP A 52 6.37 -13.65 -12.60
N ARG A 53 5.25 -12.94 -12.76
CA ARG A 53 5.04 -11.96 -13.82
C ARG A 53 5.15 -10.56 -13.25
N ILE A 54 6.17 -9.83 -13.70
CA ILE A 54 6.43 -8.41 -13.36
C ILE A 54 5.16 -7.56 -13.43
N ASP A 55 4.40 -7.65 -14.52
CA ASP A 55 3.20 -6.84 -14.72
C ASP A 55 2.05 -7.22 -13.77
N ALA A 56 1.97 -8.48 -13.36
CA ALA A 56 1.02 -8.92 -12.34
C ALA A 56 1.44 -8.41 -10.96
N ASN A 57 2.72 -8.44 -10.62
CA ASN A 57 3.21 -7.93 -9.34
C ASN A 57 2.98 -6.42 -9.21
N GLU A 58 3.29 -5.67 -10.26
CA GLU A 58 3.03 -4.22 -10.31
C GLU A 58 1.53 -3.94 -10.11
N LEU A 59 0.65 -4.64 -10.82
CA LEU A 59 -0.81 -4.48 -10.67
C LEU A 59 -1.30 -4.84 -9.25
N GLY A 60 -0.73 -5.88 -8.64
CA GLY A 60 -1.02 -6.26 -7.25
C GLY A 60 -0.65 -5.15 -6.29
N MET A 61 0.52 -4.56 -6.46
CA MET A 61 0.98 -3.46 -5.61
C MET A 61 0.23 -2.14 -5.86
N GLU A 62 -0.08 -1.80 -7.12
CA GLU A 62 -0.96 -0.67 -7.46
C GLU A 62 -2.34 -0.80 -6.82
N SER A 63 -2.88 -2.02 -6.77
CA SER A 63 -4.14 -2.30 -6.07
C SER A 63 -4.04 -1.96 -4.58
N LEU A 64 -2.93 -2.31 -3.92
CA LEU A 64 -2.69 -1.94 -2.52
C LEU A 64 -2.53 -0.43 -2.34
N VAL A 65 -1.86 0.26 -3.28
CA VAL A 65 -1.76 1.73 -3.27
C VAL A 65 -3.14 2.38 -3.30
N LEU A 66 -4.03 1.89 -4.18
CA LEU A 66 -5.40 2.40 -4.28
C LEU A 66 -6.24 2.08 -3.04
N LEU A 67 -6.12 0.87 -2.49
CA LEU A 67 -6.88 0.44 -1.32
C LEU A 67 -6.49 1.22 -0.06
N THR A 68 -5.20 1.54 0.11
CA THR A 68 -4.68 2.33 1.24
C THR A 68 -4.85 3.84 1.08
N ASN A 69 -5.12 4.33 -0.13
CA ASN A 69 -5.30 5.75 -0.39
C ASN A 69 -6.73 6.21 -0.01
N GLU A 70 -6.83 6.94 1.09
CA GLU A 70 -8.08 7.56 1.57
C GLU A 70 -8.84 8.36 0.50
N GLY A 71 -8.12 9.07 -0.39
CA GLY A 71 -8.75 9.87 -1.45
C GLY A 71 -9.38 9.02 -2.56
N SER A 72 -8.97 7.77 -2.70
CA SER A 72 -9.44 6.85 -3.74
C SER A 72 -10.44 5.82 -3.21
N SER A 73 -10.16 5.21 -2.06
CA SER A 73 -10.99 4.16 -1.46
C SER A 73 -11.96 4.66 -0.39
N GLY A 74 -11.74 5.86 0.15
CA GLY A 74 -12.50 6.40 1.29
C GLY A 74 -11.87 6.04 2.63
N ALA A 75 -12.11 6.87 3.65
CA ALA A 75 -11.46 6.78 4.96
C ALA A 75 -11.67 5.43 5.65
N ASP A 76 -12.91 4.93 5.70
CA ASP A 76 -13.22 3.67 6.41
C ASP A 76 -12.51 2.47 5.75
N ARG A 77 -12.55 2.41 4.41
CA ARG A 77 -11.93 1.33 3.63
C ARG A 77 -10.40 1.38 3.73
N ALA A 78 -9.82 2.56 3.58
CA ALA A 78 -8.38 2.76 3.73
C ALA A 78 -7.92 2.42 5.16
N THR A 79 -8.67 2.82 6.18
CA THR A 79 -8.37 2.50 7.58
C THR A 79 -8.38 0.99 7.80
N TYR A 80 -9.45 0.29 7.38
CA TYR A 80 -9.53 -1.16 7.50
C TYR A 80 -8.37 -1.88 6.82
N VAL A 81 -8.11 -1.57 5.55
CA VAL A 81 -7.01 -2.19 4.79
C VAL A 81 -5.65 -1.92 5.46
N SER A 82 -5.45 -0.70 5.97
CA SER A 82 -4.20 -0.33 6.65
C SER A 82 -4.00 -1.07 7.96
N GLN A 83 -5.08 -1.30 8.73
CA GLN A 83 -5.01 -2.13 9.93
C GLN A 83 -4.61 -3.56 9.57
N VAL A 84 -5.23 -4.15 8.53
CA VAL A 84 -4.95 -5.52 8.09
C VAL A 84 -3.51 -5.67 7.59
N LEU A 85 -3.01 -4.72 6.80
CA LEU A 85 -1.65 -4.78 6.24
C LEU A 85 -0.55 -4.60 7.29
N LEU A 86 -0.77 -3.77 8.31
CA LEU A 86 0.27 -3.46 9.30
C LEU A 86 0.22 -4.36 10.54
N ALA A 87 -0.96 -4.89 10.90
CA ALA A 87 -1.10 -5.84 11.98
C ALA A 87 -0.49 -7.22 11.62
N ASP A 88 -0.16 -8.02 12.63
CA ASP A 88 0.19 -9.44 12.45
C ASP A 88 -1.08 -10.28 12.30
N ASP A 89 -1.80 -10.06 11.20
CA ASP A 89 -2.89 -10.93 10.78
C ASP A 89 -2.31 -12.14 10.04
N GLU A 90 -2.58 -13.35 10.53
CA GLU A 90 -2.10 -14.59 9.90
C GLU A 90 -2.58 -14.71 8.44
N LYS A 91 -3.79 -14.22 8.15
CA LYS A 91 -4.42 -14.32 6.83
C LYS A 91 -3.65 -13.58 5.75
N PHE A 92 -3.11 -12.41 6.08
CA PHE A 92 -2.45 -11.50 5.13
C PHE A 92 -0.97 -11.26 5.46
N SER A 93 -0.36 -12.19 6.22
CA SER A 93 1.04 -12.10 6.64
C SER A 93 2.02 -12.00 5.47
N GLU A 94 1.69 -12.58 4.31
CA GLU A 94 2.51 -12.48 3.10
C GLU A 94 2.50 -11.06 2.50
N LEU A 95 1.38 -10.34 2.56
CA LEU A 95 1.33 -8.94 2.10
C LEU A 95 2.27 -8.05 2.92
N LYS A 96 2.29 -8.25 4.25
CA LYS A 96 3.22 -7.57 5.14
C LYS A 96 4.68 -7.91 4.80
N LYS A 97 4.99 -9.17 4.52
CA LYS A 97 6.34 -9.59 4.09
C LYS A 97 6.74 -8.92 2.78
N VAL A 98 5.88 -8.94 1.76
CA VAL A 98 6.14 -8.29 0.47
C VAL A 98 6.39 -6.79 0.66
N LEU A 99 5.61 -6.12 1.51
CA LEU A 99 5.79 -4.71 1.84
C LEU A 99 7.16 -4.45 2.48
N MET A 100 7.54 -5.25 3.49
CA MET A 100 8.81 -5.09 4.20
C MET A 100 10.01 -5.42 3.31
N CYS A 101 9.94 -6.48 2.50
CA CYS A 101 10.99 -6.81 1.53
C CYS A 101 11.14 -5.70 0.47
N GLY A 102 10.03 -5.14 -0.01
CA GLY A 102 10.05 -4.04 -0.98
C GLY A 102 10.73 -2.77 -0.43
N ILE A 103 10.58 -2.48 0.88
CA ILE A 103 11.20 -1.32 1.53
C ILE A 103 12.67 -1.56 1.82
N ALA A 104 13.00 -2.72 2.39
CA ALA A 104 14.38 -3.11 2.68
C ALA A 104 15.25 -3.00 1.42
N GLY A 105 14.68 -3.36 0.27
CA GLY A 105 15.43 -3.48 -0.97
C GLY A 105 16.26 -4.76 -0.97
N SER A 106 16.61 -5.24 -2.15
CA SER A 106 17.66 -6.23 -2.31
C SER A 106 18.99 -5.49 -2.17
N ASP A 107 19.63 -5.57 -1.01
CA ASP A 107 20.99 -5.05 -0.75
C ASP A 107 22.08 -5.85 -1.50
N ASP A 108 21.71 -6.64 -2.51
CA ASP A 108 22.62 -7.34 -3.41
C ASP A 108 23.21 -6.32 -4.42
N GLU A 109 23.95 -5.34 -3.90
CA GLU A 109 24.69 -4.34 -4.69
C GLU A 109 25.85 -4.96 -5.50
N ASP A 110 26.08 -6.28 -5.37
CA ASP A 110 27.20 -7.01 -5.98
C ASP A 110 26.79 -8.01 -7.08
N ASP A 111 25.49 -8.20 -7.37
CA ASP A 111 25.06 -9.07 -8.48
C ASP A 111 24.87 -8.26 -9.77
N ASP A 112 25.98 -8.05 -10.49
CA ASP A 112 26.05 -7.55 -11.88
C ASP A 112 25.23 -8.41 -12.89
N GLU A 113 24.55 -9.46 -12.43
CA GLU A 113 23.73 -10.38 -13.24
C GLU A 113 22.25 -9.97 -13.38
N HIS A 114 21.76 -8.98 -12.63
CA HIS A 114 20.39 -8.50 -12.85
C HIS A 114 20.26 -7.67 -14.12
N CYS A 115 19.31 -8.06 -14.98
CA CYS A 115 19.05 -7.28 -16.18
C CYS A 115 18.41 -5.93 -15.82
N ASP A 116 18.55 -4.93 -16.70
CA ASP A 116 17.95 -3.60 -16.52
C ASP A 116 16.44 -3.61 -16.23
N ILE A 117 15.76 -4.69 -16.63
CA ILE A 117 14.32 -4.87 -16.42
C ILE A 117 14.04 -5.18 -14.94
N ASP A 118 14.78 -6.10 -14.32
CA ASP A 118 14.59 -6.49 -12.92
C ASP A 118 14.89 -5.32 -11.99
N ARG A 119 15.97 -4.57 -12.26
CA ARG A 119 16.31 -3.36 -11.50
C ARG A 119 15.17 -2.33 -11.53
N LYS A 120 14.63 -2.02 -12.72
CA LYS A 120 13.52 -1.08 -12.86
C LYS A 120 12.25 -1.58 -12.18
N HIS A 121 11.98 -2.88 -12.29
CA HIS A 121 10.86 -3.49 -11.61
C HIS A 121 10.98 -3.34 -10.09
N ASN A 122 12.15 -3.64 -9.52
CA ASN A 122 12.42 -3.48 -8.09
C ASN A 122 12.27 -2.01 -7.64
N GLU A 123 12.75 -1.04 -8.42
CA GLU A 123 12.54 0.38 -8.15
C GLU A 123 11.05 0.76 -8.11
N VAL A 124 10.24 0.24 -9.02
CA VAL A 124 8.79 0.49 -9.06
C VAL A 124 8.10 -0.15 -7.86
N MET A 125 8.41 -1.41 -7.57
CA MET A 125 7.85 -2.15 -6.43
C MET A 125 8.21 -1.50 -5.10
N ARG A 126 9.46 -1.07 -4.94
CA ARG A 126 9.94 -0.32 -3.77
C ARG A 126 9.19 0.98 -3.57
N ARG A 127 9.05 1.79 -4.63
CA ARG A 127 8.30 3.05 -4.59
C ARG A 127 6.85 2.83 -4.18
N HIS A 128 6.22 1.79 -4.72
CA HIS A 128 4.85 1.46 -4.34
C HIS A 128 4.76 0.96 -2.90
N ALA A 129 5.71 0.14 -2.44
CA ALA A 129 5.76 -0.32 -1.05
C ALA A 129 5.85 0.87 -0.07
N PHE A 130 6.74 1.83 -0.33
CA PHE A 130 6.79 3.08 0.43
C PHE A 130 5.47 3.86 0.40
N THR A 131 4.81 3.92 -0.77
CA THR A 131 3.53 4.61 -0.93
C THR A 131 2.43 3.93 -0.12
N VAL A 132 2.33 2.60 -0.17
CA VAL A 132 1.39 1.78 0.61
C VAL A 132 1.62 2.00 2.10
N LEU A 133 2.87 1.91 2.57
CA LEU A 133 3.21 2.12 3.97
C LEU A 133 2.86 3.55 4.42
N GLY A 134 3.25 4.57 3.65
CA GLY A 134 2.98 5.97 3.99
C GLY A 134 1.49 6.30 4.02
N ASN A 135 0.72 5.73 3.09
CA ASN A 135 -0.74 5.84 3.10
C ASN A 135 -1.33 5.15 4.35
N ALA A 136 -0.87 3.94 4.65
CA ALA A 136 -1.36 3.15 5.78
C ALA A 136 -1.07 3.81 7.13
N LEU A 137 0.17 4.25 7.35
CA LEU A 137 0.54 5.00 8.55
C LEU A 137 -0.23 6.33 8.63
N GLY A 138 -0.36 7.03 7.51
CA GLY A 138 -1.03 8.33 7.44
C GLY A 138 -2.53 8.26 7.72
N VAL A 139 -3.23 7.23 7.26
CA VAL A 139 -4.66 7.05 7.54
C VAL A 139 -4.88 6.63 9.00
N LEU A 140 -4.07 5.70 9.52
CA LEU A 140 -4.19 5.26 10.90
C LEU A 140 -3.83 6.37 11.91
N THR A 141 -2.82 7.19 11.61
CA THR A 141 -2.48 8.34 12.47
C THR A 141 -3.66 9.32 12.60
N ARG A 142 -4.49 9.45 11.57
CA ARG A 142 -5.62 10.38 11.53
C ARG A 142 -6.91 9.80 12.11
N HIS A 143 -7.19 8.54 11.84
CA HIS A 143 -8.48 7.92 12.14
C HIS A 143 -8.43 6.87 13.26
N ASP A 144 -7.28 6.26 13.52
CA ASP A 144 -7.14 5.18 14.52
C ASP A 144 -5.71 5.10 15.11
N CYS A 145 -5.31 6.17 15.79
CA CYS A 145 -3.96 6.32 16.33
C CYS A 145 -3.66 5.31 17.45
N ASP A 146 -4.67 4.92 18.22
CA ASP A 146 -4.51 3.93 19.30
C ASP A 146 -4.22 2.54 18.74
N ARG A 147 -4.87 2.14 17.64
CA ARG A 147 -4.54 0.89 16.96
C ARG A 147 -3.15 0.92 16.36
N LEU A 148 -2.75 2.03 15.72
CA LEU A 148 -1.38 2.18 15.23
C LEU A 148 -0.36 2.06 16.37
N ARG A 149 -0.61 2.69 17.52
CA ARG A 149 0.26 2.58 18.69
C ARG A 149 0.35 1.13 19.19
N ALA A 150 -0.75 0.37 19.16
CA ALA A 150 -0.74 -1.04 19.51
C ALA A 150 0.11 -1.88 18.53
N ILE A 151 -0.01 -1.63 17.23
CA ILE A 151 0.78 -2.29 16.18
C ILE A 151 2.27 -1.98 16.34
N LEU A 152 2.61 -0.70 16.52
CA LEU A 152 3.99 -0.24 16.73
C LEU A 152 4.57 -0.70 18.08
N GLY A 153 3.72 -1.02 19.05
CA GLY A 153 4.14 -1.59 20.34
C GLY A 153 4.79 -2.96 20.21
N ASP A 154 4.58 -3.66 19.08
CA ASP A 154 5.29 -4.89 18.78
C ASP A 154 6.75 -4.61 18.37
N ARG A 155 7.68 -5.40 18.93
CA ARG A 155 9.13 -5.16 18.81
C ARG A 155 9.66 -5.33 17.38
N SER A 156 8.87 -5.90 16.47
CA SER A 156 9.23 -6.06 15.06
C SER A 156 9.48 -4.73 14.33
N TRP A 157 8.79 -3.66 14.74
CA TRP A 157 8.91 -2.33 14.11
C TRP A 157 10.16 -1.56 14.56
N PHE A 158 10.59 -1.77 15.80
CA PHE A 158 11.66 -1.01 16.46
C PHE A 158 12.88 -1.87 16.87
N GLY A 159 12.94 -3.13 16.43
CA GLY A 159 13.99 -4.08 16.78
C GLY A 159 15.40 -3.65 16.37
N GLU A 160 16.36 -4.56 16.55
CA GLU A 160 17.76 -4.35 16.16
C GLU A 160 17.93 -4.28 14.63
N VAL A 161 19.15 -4.56 14.12
CA VAL A 161 19.54 -4.42 12.71
C VAL A 161 18.46 -4.99 11.76
N GLY A 162 18.07 -4.21 10.75
CA GLY A 162 17.03 -4.60 9.78
C GLY A 162 15.60 -4.31 10.21
N SER A 163 15.38 -3.47 11.24
CA SER A 163 14.04 -2.96 11.54
C SER A 163 13.58 -1.91 10.52
N LEU A 164 12.26 -1.76 10.37
CA LEU A 164 11.67 -0.77 9.46
C LEU A 164 12.25 0.64 9.72
N LEU A 165 12.40 1.02 10.99
CA LEU A 165 12.94 2.32 11.34
C LEU A 165 14.38 2.52 10.82
N SER A 166 15.21 1.47 10.80
CA SER A 166 16.55 1.52 10.19
C SER A 166 16.43 1.83 8.70
N TYR A 167 15.62 1.08 7.96
CA TYR A 167 15.46 1.27 6.52
C TYR A 167 14.94 2.68 6.17
N LEU A 168 13.97 3.20 6.94
CA LEU A 168 13.47 4.57 6.74
C LEU A 168 14.58 5.60 6.95
N VAL A 169 15.38 5.42 8.00
CA VAL A 169 16.47 6.35 8.32
C VAL A 169 17.62 6.25 7.31
N ASP A 170 17.93 5.06 6.82
CA ASP A 170 18.94 4.86 5.78
C ASP A 170 18.50 5.43 4.42
N GLU A 171 17.21 5.35 4.10
CA GLU A 171 16.69 5.95 2.86
C GLU A 171 16.81 7.48 2.84
N LEU A 172 16.71 8.14 4.00
CA LEU A 172 16.94 9.58 4.10
C LEU A 172 18.37 9.98 3.75
N ALA A 173 19.36 9.10 3.99
CA ALA A 173 20.74 9.35 3.58
C ALA A 173 20.89 9.34 2.04
N LYS A 174 19.98 8.68 1.33
CA LYS A 174 19.95 8.58 -0.13
C LYS A 174 19.17 9.73 -0.79
N ALA A 175 18.80 10.78 -0.07
CA ALA A 175 17.97 11.89 -0.57
C ALA A 175 18.50 12.59 -1.83
N GLU A 176 19.83 12.64 -2.05
CA GLU A 176 20.41 13.24 -3.25
C GLU A 176 20.18 12.42 -4.52
N THR A 177 20.16 11.08 -4.39
CA THR A 177 20.02 10.14 -5.52
C THR A 177 18.59 9.64 -5.67
N HIS A 178 17.87 9.47 -4.56
CA HIS A 178 16.50 8.94 -4.48
C HIS A 178 15.57 9.88 -3.68
N PRO A 179 15.34 11.12 -4.17
CA PRO A 179 14.57 12.12 -3.42
C PRO A 179 13.10 11.75 -3.19
N HIS A 180 12.53 10.91 -4.06
CA HIS A 180 11.15 10.44 -3.94
C HIS A 180 11.02 9.42 -2.80
N ASP A 181 11.88 8.40 -2.78
CA ASP A 181 11.90 7.38 -1.73
C ASP A 181 12.24 8.02 -0.37
N ALA A 182 13.21 8.94 -0.34
CA ALA A 182 13.51 9.71 0.87
C ALA A 182 12.33 10.57 1.34
N CYS A 183 11.51 11.11 0.43
CA CYS A 183 10.32 11.88 0.79
C CYS A 183 9.27 10.98 1.44
N GLU A 184 9.06 9.80 0.88
CA GLU A 184 8.15 8.81 1.45
C GLU A 184 8.66 8.26 2.78
N ALA A 185 9.97 8.04 2.90
CA ALA A 185 10.60 7.61 4.14
C ALA A 185 10.44 8.67 5.25
N ALA A 186 10.65 9.95 4.94
CA ALA A 186 10.40 11.07 5.86
C ALA A 186 8.94 11.11 6.31
N ARG A 187 8.00 10.92 5.37
CA ARG A 187 6.56 10.89 5.65
C ARG A 187 6.20 9.72 6.58
N CYS A 188 6.71 8.52 6.31
CA CYS A 188 6.51 7.34 7.16
C CYS A 188 7.09 7.54 8.56
N LEU A 189 8.32 8.06 8.64
CA LEU A 189 9.00 8.35 9.90
C LEU A 189 8.21 9.35 10.75
N GLY A 190 7.72 10.44 10.15
CA GLY A 190 6.90 11.43 10.84
C GLY A 190 5.61 10.84 11.43
N ALA A 191 4.94 9.95 10.70
CA ALA A 191 3.75 9.25 11.18
C ALA A 191 4.06 8.31 12.37
N ILE A 192 5.15 7.55 12.28
CA ILE A 192 5.62 6.66 13.37
C ILE A 192 5.95 7.48 14.63
N LEU A 193 6.69 8.58 14.48
CA LEU A 193 7.06 9.47 15.59
C LEU A 193 5.84 10.13 16.25
N THR A 194 4.78 10.38 15.47
CA THR A 194 3.52 10.92 15.98
C THR A 194 2.74 9.87 16.78
N ALA A 195 2.71 8.62 16.32
CA ALA A 195 1.89 7.57 16.93
C ALA A 195 2.52 6.96 18.20
N ALA A 196 3.84 6.78 18.21
CA ALA A 196 4.57 6.10 19.30
C ALA A 196 5.81 6.92 19.76
N PRO A 197 5.63 8.15 20.29
CA PRO A 197 6.71 9.12 20.45
C PRO A 197 7.87 8.63 21.32
N ASP A 198 7.61 8.01 22.47
CA ASP A 198 8.69 7.73 23.42
C ASP A 198 9.70 6.69 22.91
N ALA A 199 9.21 5.55 22.38
CA ALA A 199 10.07 4.49 21.87
C ALA A 199 10.71 4.85 20.53
N SER A 200 9.91 5.40 19.60
CA SER A 200 10.38 5.73 18.25
C SER A 200 11.39 6.87 18.23
N ARG A 201 11.21 7.93 19.06
CA ARG A 201 12.15 9.06 19.12
C ARG A 201 13.51 8.65 19.66
N CYS A 202 13.54 7.84 20.72
CA CYS A 202 14.81 7.34 21.28
C CYS A 202 15.57 6.57 20.20
N ARG A 203 14.89 5.62 19.55
CA ARG A 203 15.52 4.77 18.53
C ARG A 203 15.92 5.57 17.27
N ALA A 204 15.08 6.50 16.81
CA ALA A 204 15.40 7.34 15.66
C ALA A 204 16.64 8.22 15.92
N LYS A 205 16.82 8.74 17.15
CA LYS A 205 18.02 9.49 17.54
C LYS A 205 19.27 8.60 17.55
N GLU A 206 19.17 7.36 18.05
CA GLU A 206 20.28 6.41 18.00
C GLU A 206 20.72 6.08 16.57
N LEU A 207 19.79 6.06 15.62
CA LEU A 207 20.05 5.79 14.20
C LEU A 207 20.56 7.03 13.43
N GLY A 208 20.71 8.19 14.08
CA GLY A 208 21.13 9.44 13.44
C GLY A 208 20.06 10.05 12.53
N ALA A 209 18.77 9.82 12.83
CA ALA A 209 17.68 10.40 12.06
C ALA A 209 17.69 11.95 12.00
N PRO A 210 18.01 12.69 13.09
CA PRO A 210 18.04 14.16 13.04
C PRO A 210 18.99 14.69 11.95
N GLU A 211 20.22 14.18 11.90
CA GLU A 211 21.23 14.62 10.95
C GLU A 211 20.82 14.28 9.51
N LYS A 212 20.35 13.06 9.28
CA LYS A 212 19.90 12.62 7.95
C LYS A 212 18.66 13.39 7.47
N LEU A 213 17.71 13.70 8.36
CA LEU A 213 16.56 14.54 8.04
C LEU A 213 16.97 15.98 7.71
N MET A 214 17.95 16.55 8.42
CA MET A 214 18.46 17.89 8.10
C MET A 214 19.11 17.94 6.72
N VAL A 215 19.88 16.91 6.35
CA VAL A 215 20.46 16.77 5.00
C VAL A 215 19.35 16.64 3.95
N ALA A 216 18.40 15.74 4.16
CA ALA A 216 17.26 15.54 3.25
C ALA A 216 16.42 16.81 3.10
N GLN A 217 16.20 17.56 4.18
CA GLN A 217 15.53 18.86 4.14
C GLN A 217 16.31 19.88 3.29
N GLY A 218 17.64 19.93 3.43
CA GLY A 218 18.49 20.82 2.63
C GLY A 218 18.42 20.51 1.13
N VAL A 219 18.47 19.21 0.77
CA VAL A 219 18.25 18.75 -0.62
C VAL A 219 16.86 19.15 -1.10
N GLY A 220 15.85 18.95 -0.25
CA GLY A 220 14.47 19.32 -0.51
C GLY A 220 14.29 20.81 -0.80
N GLN A 221 14.88 21.69 0.01
CA GLN A 221 14.77 23.13 -0.16
C GLN A 221 15.37 23.62 -1.49
N CYS A 222 16.36 22.89 -2.01
CA CYS A 222 17.00 23.24 -3.28
C CYS A 222 16.22 22.71 -4.50
N ARG A 223 15.66 21.49 -4.42
CA ARG A 223 15.18 20.75 -5.61
C ARG A 223 13.84 20.03 -5.44
N HIS A 224 13.42 19.73 -4.21
CA HIS A 224 12.26 18.87 -3.93
C HIS A 224 11.40 19.40 -2.78
N ALA A 225 10.45 20.29 -3.09
CA ALA A 225 9.63 20.99 -2.08
C ALA A 225 8.87 20.04 -1.13
N MET A 226 8.38 18.90 -1.64
CA MET A 226 7.70 17.89 -0.82
C MET A 226 8.66 17.24 0.19
N LEU A 227 9.86 16.86 -0.24
CA LEU A 227 10.88 16.32 0.66
C LEU A 227 11.25 17.32 1.77
N ALA A 228 11.39 18.61 1.42
CA ALA A 228 11.66 19.66 2.41
C ALA A 228 10.57 19.74 3.48
N LYS A 229 9.32 19.69 3.03
CA LYS A 229 8.13 19.77 3.89
C LYS A 229 8.04 18.55 4.82
N GLU A 230 8.11 17.34 4.28
CA GLU A 230 7.96 16.11 5.05
C GLU A 230 9.16 15.90 5.99
N SER A 231 10.39 16.21 5.56
CA SER A 231 11.58 16.15 6.43
C SER A 231 11.49 17.17 7.57
N SER A 232 11.03 18.40 7.27
CA SER A 232 10.81 19.42 8.31
C SER A 232 9.72 19.00 9.30
N ALA A 233 8.65 18.37 8.83
CA ALA A 233 7.58 17.89 9.68
C ALA A 233 8.07 16.77 10.61
N ALA A 234 8.85 15.82 10.09
CA ALA A 234 9.44 14.74 10.88
C ALA A 234 10.45 15.27 11.92
N LEU A 235 11.27 16.28 11.58
CA LEU A 235 12.20 16.91 12.51
C LEU A 235 11.50 17.54 13.72
N VAL A 236 10.33 18.15 13.53
CA VAL A 236 9.54 18.72 14.65
C VAL A 236 9.05 17.64 15.62
N GLN A 237 8.95 16.39 15.16
CA GLN A 237 8.51 15.27 15.97
C GLN A 237 9.65 14.57 16.74
N LEU A 238 10.92 14.96 16.54
CA LEU A 238 12.10 14.40 17.25
C LEU A 238 12.50 15.22 18.47
#